data_AF-A0A1X7Q0W6-F1
#
_entry.id   AF-A0A1X7Q0W6-F1
#
_cell.length_a   1.000
_cell.length_b   1.000
_cell.length_c   1.000
_cell.angle_alpha   90.00
_cell.angle_beta   90.00
_cell.angle_gamma   90.00
#
_symmetry.space_group_name_H-M   'P 1'
#
loop_
_entity.id
_entity.type
_entity.pdbx_description
1 polymer ?
#
loop_
_entity_poly.entity_id
_entity_poly.type
_entity_poly.pdbx_seq_one_letter_code
_entity_poly.pdbx_strand_id
1 'polypeptide(L)' 'MTSGRRLFFLALAGGSALAAIWVLVAAIRADALSGEVFFALMPLLMLFGIAWQKLTDRPD' A
#
# COMPACT_ATOMS: atom_id res chain seq x y z
N MET A 1 -5.02 3.14 -20.29
CA MET A 1 -4.45 4.13 -19.34
C MET A 1 -3.34 4.91 -20.02
N THR A 2 -3.20 6.22 -19.78
CA THR A 2 -2.03 6.98 -20.26
C THR A 2 -0.77 6.54 -19.50
N SER A 3 0.41 6.62 -20.14
CA SER A 3 1.68 6.17 -19.55
C SER A 3 1.98 6.82 -18.20
N GLY A 4 1.67 8.12 -18.05
CA GLY A 4 1.85 8.84 -16.78
C GLY A 4 0.95 8.34 -15.65
N ARG A 5 -0.33 8.04 -15.94
CA ARG A 5 -1.26 7.50 -14.93
C ARG A 5 -0.84 6.11 -14.46
N ARG A 6 -0.34 5.27 -15.37
CA ARG A 6 0.18 3.94 -15.03
C ARG A 6 1.41 4.02 -14.12
N LEU A 7 2.35 4.93 -14.41
CA LEU A 7 3.52 5.17 -13.57
C LEU A 7 3.13 5.65 -12.17
N PHE A 8 2.14 6.56 -12.09
CA PHE A 8 1.60 7.03 -10.81
C PHE A 8 1.03 5.89 -9.97
N PHE A 9 0.18 5.03 -10.53
CA PHE A 9 -0.38 3.91 -9.77
C PHE A 9 0.67 2.87 -9.38
N LEU A 10 1.70 2.66 -10.21
CA LEU A 10 2.84 1.80 -9.84
C LEU A 10 3.61 2.37 -8.65
N ALA A 11 3.91 3.67 -8.68
CA ALA A 11 4.57 4.35 -7.56
C ALA A 11 3.70 4.34 -6.29
N LEU A 12 2.38 4.51 -6.44
CA LEU A 12 1.43 4.48 -5.33
C LEU A 12 1.32 3.09 -4.71
N ALA A 13 1.18 2.04 -5.52
CA ALA A 13 1.16 0.66 -5.06
C ALA A 13 2.49 0.26 -4.41
N GLY A 14 3.62 0.57 -5.07
CA GLY A 14 4.94 0.29 -4.50
C GLY A 14 5.20 1.04 -3.19
N GLY A 15 4.91 2.34 -3.16
CA GLY A 15 5.11 3.19 -1.98
C GLY A 15 4.22 2.78 -0.80
N SER A 16 2.95 2.46 -1.03
CA SER A 16 2.05 1.97 0.01
C SER A 16 2.48 0.62 0.58
N ALA A 17 2.95 -0.29 -0.26
CA ALA A 17 3.50 -1.58 0.18
C ALA A 17 4.78 -1.41 1.02
N LEU A 18 5.71 -0.56 0.56
CA LEU A 18 6.95 -0.27 1.32
C LEU A 18 6.65 0.38 2.67
N ALA A 19 5.71 1.32 2.71
CA ALA A 19 5.28 1.95 3.95
C ALA A 19 4.65 0.93 4.93
N ALA A 20 3.84 0.00 4.42
CA ALA A 20 3.22 -1.04 5.25
C ALA A 20 4.26 -1.98 5.86
N ILE A 21 5.25 -2.41 5.05
CA ILE A 21 6.38 -3.22 5.54
C ILE A 21 7.16 -2.47 6.61
N TRP A 22 7.44 -1.18 6.39
CA TRP A 22 8.15 -0.35 7.36
C TRP A 22 7.42 -0.26 8.70
N VAL A 23 6.11 0.00 8.67
CA VAL A 23 5.25 0.06 9.87
C VAL A 23 5.26 -1.27 10.62
N LEU A 24 5.15 -2.39 9.91
CA LEU A 24 5.22 -3.74 10.51
C LEU A 24 6.57 -4.00 11.16
N VAL A 25 7.68 -3.68 10.48
CA VAL A 25 9.03 -3.86 11.05
C VAL A 25 9.24 -2.99 12.28
N ALA A 26 8.77 -1.74 12.25
CA ALA A 26 8.85 -0.83 13.40
C ALA A 26 8.01 -1.37 14.58
N ALA A 27 6.81 -1.86 14.33
CA ALA A 27 5.94 -2.45 15.34
C ALA A 27 6.55 -3.71 15.99
N ILE A 28 7.13 -4.60 15.18
CA ILE A 28 7.83 -5.80 15.67
C ILE A 28 9.01 -5.40 16.55
N ARG A 29 9.80 -4.40 16.13
CA ARG A 29 10.95 -3.91 16.92
C ARG A 29 10.55 -3.26 18.24
N ALA A 30 9.37 -2.67 18.31
CA ALA A 30 8.86 -2.01 19.49
C ALA A 30 8.05 -2.95 20.41
N ASP A 31 7.94 -4.25 20.07
CA ASP A 31 7.03 -5.21 20.73
C ASP A 31 5.58 -4.68 20.85
N ALA A 32 5.21 -3.77 19.94
CA ALA A 32 3.97 -3.00 19.97
C ALA A 32 3.01 -3.46 18.88
N LEU A 33 2.88 -4.79 18.70
CA LEU A 33 1.88 -5.40 17.82
C LEU A 33 0.49 -5.24 18.44
N SER A 34 -0.02 -4.00 18.42
CA SER A 34 -1.28 -3.58 19.03
C SER A 34 -2.31 -3.19 17.96
N GLY A 35 -3.53 -2.86 18.40
CA GLY A 35 -4.58 -2.34 17.51
C GLY A 35 -4.18 -1.07 16.76
N GLU A 36 -3.25 -0.27 17.28
CA GLU A 36 -2.77 0.97 16.63
C GLU A 36 -2.06 0.67 15.31
N VAL A 37 -1.29 -0.42 15.25
CA VAL A 37 -0.60 -0.88 14.04
C VAL A 37 -1.60 -1.29 12.97
N PHE A 38 -2.72 -1.91 13.38
CA PHE A 38 -3.80 -2.25 12.46
C PHE A 38 -4.46 -1.00 11.85
N PHE A 39 -4.72 0.03 12.65
CA PHE A 39 -5.25 1.31 12.15
C PHE A 39 -4.27 2.04 11.24
N ALA A 40 -2.95 1.89 11.45
CA ALA A 40 -1.94 2.42 10.55
C ALA A 40 -1.81 1.63 9.24
N LEU A 41 -1.99 0.30 9.28
CA LEU A 41 -1.86 -0.57 8.10
C LEU A 41 -3.10 -0.56 7.19
N MET A 42 -4.30 -0.48 7.75
CA MET A 42 -5.56 -0.48 6.99
C MET A 42 -5.60 0.51 5.83
N PRO A 43 -5.33 1.82 6.03
CA PRO A 43 -5.36 2.78 4.94
C PRO A 43 -4.30 2.49 3.87
N LEU A 44 -3.12 1.96 4.26
CA LEU A 44 -2.06 1.58 3.31
C LEU A 44 -2.48 0.40 2.44
N LEU A 45 -3.13 -0.60 3.03
CA LEU A 45 -3.67 -1.76 2.31
C LEU A 45 -4.82 -1.34 1.37
N MET A 46 -5.68 -0.41 1.79
CA MET A 46 -6.73 0.14 0.92
C MET A 46 -6.13 0.91 -0.27
N LEU A 47 -5.14 1.77 -0.02
CA LEU A 47 -4.42 2.51 -1.06
C LEU A 47 -3.74 1.58 -2.05
N PHE A 48 -3.06 0.55 -1.55
CA PHE A 48 -2.47 -0.50 -2.37
C PHE A 48 -3.53 -1.19 -3.23
N GLY A 49 -4.64 -1.64 -2.62
CA GLY A 49 -5.70 -2.34 -3.31
C GLY A 49 -6.33 -1.52 -4.44
N ILE A 50 -6.61 -0.24 -4.19
CA ILE A 50 -7.14 0.68 -5.22
C ILE A 50 -6.14 0.87 -6.35
N ALA A 51 -4.86 1.12 -6.02
CA ALA A 51 -3.81 1.33 -7.00
C ALA A 51 -3.58 0.07 -7.84
N TRP A 52 -3.58 -1.10 -7.21
CA TRP A 52 -3.40 -2.40 -7.83
C TRP A 52 -4.58 -2.76 -8.74
N GLN A 53 -5.82 -2.59 -8.28
CA GLN A 53 -7.01 -2.78 -9.13
C GLN A 53 -6.94 -1.93 -10.39
N LYS A 54 -6.56 -0.65 -10.27
CA LYS A 54 -6.40 0.23 -11.45
C LYS A 54 -5.25 -0.17 -12.37
N LEU A 55 -4.27 -0.94 -11.90
CA LEU A 55 -3.20 -1.48 -12.73
C LEU A 55 -3.56 -2.82 -13.38
N THR A 56 -4.37 -3.65 -12.72
CA THR A 56 -4.75 -4.99 -13.19
C THR A 56 -6.05 -5.04 -13.98
N ASP A 57 -6.95 -4.07 -13.82
CA ASP A 57 -8.11 -3.91 -14.71
C ASP A 57 -7.61 -3.68 -16.14
N ARG A 58 -7.60 -4.77 -16.92
CA ARG A 58 -7.50 -4.68 -18.37
C ARG A 58 -8.85 -4.15 -18.87
N PRO A 59 -8.87 -3.13 -19.74
CA PRO A 59 -10.05 -2.85 -20.52
C PRO A 59 -10.21 -4.03 -21.48
N ASP A 60 -11.10 -4.96 -21.15
CA ASP A 60 -11.66 -5.90 -22.12
C ASP A 60 -12.42 -5.11 -23.20
#